data_AF-A0A2P2M5R5-F1
#
_entry.id   AF-A0A2P2M5R5-F1
#
_cell.length_a   1.000
_cell.length_b   1.000
_cell.length_c   1.000
_cell.angle_alpha   90.00
_cell.angle_beta   90.00
_cell.angle_gamma   90.00
#
_symmetry.space_group_name_H-M   'P 1'
#
loop_
_entity.id
_entity.type
_entity.pdbx_description
1 polymer ?
#
loop_
_entity_poly.entity_id
_entity_poly.type
_entity_poly.pdbx_seq_one_letter_code
_entity_poly.pdbx_strand_id
1 'polypeptide(L)'
;MSIEDGHRGFPGLSQLDPMYSSIVVIFNACPMEVSFASHALRARTFQLHPVQVMSADKIVKSSSYEASLGCFTVPPRTTSVFVECREIQL
;
A
#
# COMPACT_ATOMS: atom_id res chain seq x y z
N MET A 1 -0.03 -7.31 -5.70
CA MET A 1 1.44 -7.48 -5.74
C MET A 1 2.01 -6.78 -4.53
N SER A 2 2.96 -7.39 -3.82
CA SER A 2 3.69 -6.76 -2.71
C SER A 2 5.17 -6.74 -3.07
N ILE A 3 5.85 -5.63 -2.77
CA ILE A 3 7.29 -5.45 -2.97
C ILE A 3 7.84 -5.01 -1.62
N GLU A 4 8.66 -5.86 -1.01
CA GLU A 4 9.36 -5.55 0.23
C GLU A 4 10.77 -5.05 -0.08
N ASP A 5 11.23 -4.06 0.68
CA ASP A 5 12.61 -3.57 0.61
C ASP A 5 13.39 -3.94 1.89
N GLY A 6 14.72 -3.81 1.87
CA GLY A 6 15.53 -4.00 3.06
C GLY A 6 15.15 -3.01 4.17
N HIS A 7 14.78 -3.54 5.36
CA HIS A 7 14.51 -2.74 6.55
C HIS A 7 14.82 -3.52 7.84
N ARG A 8 14.95 -2.81 8.99
CA ARG A 8 15.08 -3.47 10.30
C ARG A 8 13.85 -4.37 10.50
N GLY A 9 14.07 -5.68 10.65
CA GLY A 9 13.01 -6.68 10.79
C GLY A 9 12.99 -7.74 9.68
N PHE A 10 13.58 -7.46 8.51
CA PHE A 10 13.71 -8.41 7.39
C PHE A 10 15.18 -8.53 6.95
N PRO A 11 16.00 -9.36 7.64
CA PRO A 11 17.40 -9.53 7.28
C PRO A 11 17.53 -10.25 5.92
N GLY A 12 18.57 -9.91 5.14
CA GLY A 12 18.88 -10.56 3.87
C GLY A 12 18.53 -9.76 2.61
N LEU A 13 17.91 -8.59 2.76
CA LEU A 13 17.68 -7.65 1.67
C LEU A 13 18.48 -6.36 1.89
N SER A 14 19.07 -5.84 0.82
CA SER A 14 19.66 -4.49 0.83
C SER A 14 18.55 -3.46 0.80
N GLN A 15 18.72 -2.34 1.50
CA GLN A 15 17.83 -1.19 1.40
C GLN A 15 18.07 -0.48 0.06
N LEU A 16 17.06 -0.45 -0.81
CA LEU A 16 17.12 0.12 -2.15
C LEU A 16 16.42 1.48 -2.23
N ASP A 17 15.27 1.62 -1.56
CA ASP A 17 14.44 2.82 -1.54
C ASP A 17 14.70 3.60 -0.24
N PRO A 18 15.10 4.88 -0.29
CA PRO A 18 15.35 5.68 0.90
C PRO A 18 14.06 6.15 1.62
N MET A 19 12.90 6.06 0.98
CA MET A 19 11.64 6.63 1.44
C MET A 19 10.66 5.55 1.94
N TYR A 20 10.54 4.44 1.21
CA TYR A 20 9.54 3.40 1.50
C TYR A 20 10.18 2.06 1.87
N SER A 21 9.57 1.35 2.84
CA SER A 21 10.00 0.00 3.26
C SER A 21 9.21 -1.12 2.57
N SER A 22 7.98 -0.83 2.15
CA SER A 22 7.12 -1.78 1.44
C SER A 22 6.13 -1.03 0.54
N ILE A 23 5.80 -1.66 -0.59
CA ILE A 23 4.82 -1.16 -1.57
C ILE A 23 3.84 -2.28 -1.88
N VAL A 24 2.54 -1.96 -1.83
CA VAL A 24 1.46 -2.85 -2.24
C VAL A 24 0.73 -2.25 -3.43
N VAL A 25 0.68 -3.00 -4.53
CA VAL A 25 -0.04 -2.63 -5.75
C VAL A 25 -1.22 -3.55 -5.96
N ILE A 26 -2.42 -2.98 -6.07
CA ILE A 26 -3.67 -3.71 -6.30
C ILE A 26 -4.25 -3.28 -7.63
N PHE A 27 -4.51 -4.25 -8.50
CA PHE A 27 -5.20 -4.08 -9.77
C PHE A 27 -6.63 -4.60 -9.62
N ASN A 28 -7.59 -3.70 -9.40
CA ASN A 28 -9.00 -4.07 -9.44
C ASN A 28 -9.56 -3.86 -10.86
N ALA A 29 -9.60 -4.92 -11.67
CA ALA A 29 -10.22 -4.87 -12.99
C ALA A 29 -11.75 -5.04 -12.95
N CYS A 30 -12.33 -5.41 -11.79
CA CYS A 30 -13.75 -5.66 -11.65
C CYS A 30 -14.57 -4.35 -11.79
N PRO A 31 -15.84 -4.44 -12.23
CA PRO A 31 -16.73 -3.29 -12.29
C PRO A 31 -17.29 -2.88 -10.92
N MET A 32 -16.85 -3.52 -9.83
CA MET A 32 -17.28 -3.29 -8.46
C MET A 32 -16.09 -3.01 -7.56
N GLU A 33 -16.32 -2.39 -6.41
CA GLU A 33 -15.33 -2.25 -5.36
C GLU A 33 -14.94 -3.63 -4.82
N VAL A 34 -13.66 -3.81 -4.51
CA VAL A 34 -13.14 -5.08 -3.97
C VAL A 34 -12.28 -4.79 -2.75
N SER A 35 -12.51 -5.60 -1.71
CA SER A 35 -11.69 -5.62 -0.50
C SER A 35 -10.73 -6.80 -0.52
N PHE A 36 -9.44 -6.54 -0.40
CA PHE A 36 -8.36 -7.52 -0.38
C PHE A 36 -7.77 -7.58 1.02
N ALA A 37 -7.98 -8.67 1.76
CA ALA A 37 -7.40 -8.87 3.08
C ALA A 37 -6.17 -9.77 3.04
N SER A 38 -5.12 -9.40 3.76
CA SER A 38 -3.93 -10.24 3.97
C SER A 38 -3.49 -10.19 5.43
N HIS A 39 -3.49 -11.35 6.08
CA HIS A 39 -3.06 -11.47 7.48
C HIS A 39 -1.60 -11.05 7.67
N ALA A 40 -0.74 -11.23 6.66
CA ALA A 40 0.67 -10.85 6.69
C ALA A 40 0.88 -9.33 6.61
N LEU A 41 -0.13 -8.58 6.19
CA LEU A 41 -0.08 -7.12 6.03
C LEU A 41 -0.91 -6.40 7.10
N ARG A 42 -1.22 -7.05 8.23
CA ARG A 42 -1.82 -6.39 9.40
C ARG A 42 -0.80 -5.54 10.14
N ALA A 43 -1.31 -4.54 10.87
CA ALA A 43 -0.54 -3.65 11.74
C ALA A 43 0.64 -2.94 11.05
N ARG A 44 0.59 -2.87 9.71
CA ARG A 44 1.48 -2.04 8.89
C ARG A 44 0.91 -0.63 8.82
N THR A 45 1.70 0.30 8.30
CA THR A 45 1.33 1.72 8.23
C THR A 45 1.13 2.20 6.78
N PHE A 46 0.58 1.32 5.94
CA PHE A 46 0.33 1.64 4.54
C PHE A 46 -0.60 2.84 4.37
N GLN A 47 -0.24 3.71 3.43
CA GLN A 47 -1.03 4.85 3.00
C GLN A 47 -1.14 4.86 1.48
N LEU A 48 -2.19 5.46 0.94
CA LEU A 48 -2.30 5.66 -0.50
C LEU A 48 -1.13 6.53 -0.98
N HIS A 49 -0.49 6.15 -2.08
CA HIS A 49 0.69 6.86 -2.58
C HIS A 49 0.36 8.36 -2.83
N PRO A 50 1.24 9.31 -2.46
CA PRO A 50 0.96 10.74 -2.56
C PRO A 50 0.49 11.22 -3.94
N VAL A 51 1.06 10.65 -5.01
CA VAL A 51 0.62 10.92 -6.39
C VAL A 51 -0.87 10.58 -6.60
N GLN A 52 -1.38 9.50 -6.01
CA GLN A 52 -2.79 9.12 -6.12
C GLN A 52 -3.68 9.97 -5.20
N VAL A 53 -3.21 10.35 -4.02
CA VAL A 53 -3.89 11.32 -3.14
C VAL A 53 -4.08 12.68 -3.86
N MET A 54 -3.04 13.13 -4.56
CA MET A 54 -3.03 14.39 -5.33
C MET A 54 -3.62 14.25 -6.74
N SER A 55 -4.09 13.06 -7.14
CA SER A 55 -4.57 12.79 -8.49
C SER A 55 -5.74 13.70 -8.91
N ALA A 56 -5.91 13.91 -10.22
CA ALA A 56 -7.14 14.51 -10.76
C ALA A 56 -8.31 13.53 -10.76
N ASP A 57 -8.02 12.22 -10.83
CA ASP A 57 -9.02 11.17 -10.70
C ASP A 57 -9.52 11.12 -9.25
N LYS A 58 -10.82 11.34 -9.07
CA LYS A 58 -11.47 11.32 -7.75
C LYS A 58 -11.75 9.91 -7.27
N ILE A 59 -11.83 8.92 -8.18
CA ILE A 59 -12.19 7.54 -7.84
C ILE A 59 -11.05 6.91 -7.03
N VAL A 60 -9.82 6.97 -7.53
CA VAL A 60 -8.66 6.38 -6.82
C VAL A 60 -8.42 6.94 -5.41
N LYS A 61 -8.92 8.15 -5.11
CA LYS A 61 -8.76 8.77 -3.79
C LYS A 61 -9.57 8.09 -2.70
N SER A 62 -10.60 7.33 -3.04
CA SER A 62 -11.37 6.57 -2.05
C SER A 62 -10.75 5.20 -1.73
N SER A 63 -9.63 4.84 -2.36
CA SER A 63 -8.88 3.64 -2.00
C SER A 63 -8.31 3.76 -0.58
N SER A 64 -8.47 2.72 0.22
CA SER A 64 -8.16 2.76 1.65
C SER A 64 -7.48 1.48 2.14
N TYR A 65 -6.87 1.58 3.32
CA TYR A 65 -6.24 0.47 4.02
C TYR A 65 -6.66 0.50 5.50
N GLU A 66 -7.11 -0.64 6.00
CA GLU A 66 -7.53 -0.89 7.38
C GLU A 66 -6.46 -1.74 8.09
N ALA A 67 -5.64 -1.10 8.93
CA ALA A 67 -4.47 -1.73 9.54
C ALA A 67 -4.80 -2.92 10.45
N SER A 68 -5.93 -2.84 11.16
CA SER A 68 -6.38 -3.89 12.08
C SER A 68 -6.68 -5.21 11.37
N LEU A 69 -7.15 -5.14 10.12
CA LEU A 69 -7.50 -6.29 9.29
C LEU A 69 -6.44 -6.63 8.25
N GLY A 70 -5.52 -5.70 7.95
CA GLY A 70 -4.61 -5.83 6.81
C GLY A 70 -5.39 -5.82 5.51
N CYS A 71 -6.45 -5.01 5.44
CA CYS A 71 -7.43 -5.03 4.36
C CYS A 71 -7.36 -3.76 3.53
N PHE A 72 -7.28 -3.93 2.21
CA PHE A 72 -7.24 -2.84 1.25
C PHE A 72 -8.55 -2.81 0.48
N THR A 73 -9.21 -1.66 0.44
CA THR A 73 -10.44 -1.47 -0.34
C THR A 73 -10.10 -0.64 -1.57
N VAL A 74 -10.42 -1.18 -2.75
CA VAL A 74 -10.07 -0.57 -4.05
C VAL A 74 -11.33 -0.42 -4.92
N PRO A 75 -11.62 0.79 -5.42
CA PRO A 75 -12.78 1.06 -6.27
C PRO A 75 -12.82 0.27 -7.57
N PRO A 76 -13.97 0.23 -8.27
CA PRO A 76 -14.10 -0.37 -9.59
C PRO A 76 -13.01 0.09 -10.56
N ARG A 77 -12.50 -0.82 -11.40
CA ARG A 77 -11.60 -0.52 -12.53
C ARG A 77 -10.41 0.38 -12.17
N THR A 78 -9.85 0.19 -10.98
CA THR A 78 -8.83 1.06 -10.40
C THR A 78 -7.57 0.28 -10.07
N THR A 79 -6.40 0.88 -10.36
CA THR A 79 -5.13 0.44 -9.80
C THR A 79 -4.76 1.34 -8.63
N SER A 80 -4.57 0.79 -7.44
CA SER A 80 -4.17 1.55 -6.26
C SER A 80 -2.80 1.09 -5.77
N VAL A 81 -1.96 2.07 -5.45
CA VAL A 81 -0.61 1.89 -4.93
C VAL A 81 -0.59 2.40 -3.51
N PHE A 82 -0.27 1.51 -2.58
CA PHE A 82 -0.10 1.83 -1.17
C PHE A 82 1.38 1.72 -0.81
N VAL A 83 1.86 2.63 0.01
CA VAL A 83 3.25 2.71 0.45
C VAL A 83 3.34 2.78 1.96
N GLU A 84 4.35 2.12 2.51
CA GLU A 84 4.74 2.24 3.91
C GLU A 84 5.99 3.11 4.00
N CYS A 85 5.86 4.30 4.60
CA CYS A 85 7.00 5.18 4.86
C CYS A 85 7.95 4.53 5.85
N ARG A 86 9.25 4.74 5.64
CA ARG A 86 10.27 4.34 6.61
C ARG A 86 10.10 5.13 7.90
N GLU A 87 10.26 4.44 9.04
CA GLU A 87 10.39 5.12 10.31
C GLU A 87 11.65 5.99 10.30
N ILE A 88 11.46 7.30 10.48
CA ILE A 88 12.57 8.23 10.69
C ILE A 88 13.09 7.98 12.10
N GLN A 89 14.32 7.50 12.22
CA GLN A 89 15.01 7.46 13.51
C GLN A 89 15.39 8.89 13.88
N LEU A 90 14.77 9.42 14.93
CA LEU A 90 15.29 10.56 15.67
C LEU A 90 16.45 10.13 16.57
#